data_AF-A0A1V5M7T3-F1
#
_entry.id   AF-A0A1V5M7T3-F1
#
_cell.length_a   1.000
_cell.length_b   1.000
_cell.length_c   1.000
_cell.angle_alpha   90.00
_cell.angle_beta   90.00
_cell.angle_gamma   90.00
#
_symmetry.space_group_name_H-M   'P 1'
#
loop_
_entity.id
_entity.type
_entity.pdbx_description
1 polymer ?
#
loop_
_entity_poly.entity_id
_entity_poly.type
_entity_poly.pdbx_seq_one_letter_code
_entity_poly.pdbx_strand_id
1 'polypeptide(L)'
;MDKILLSLKNRVIVPSILLGGICLWLVVCQAHYHSYWMGTIHRVQTTDFNLLHHTLPPTLAQMILSNRGDLIQRTLDCSFGLFGIVITDPSGENVLYKTEKIYKRESWQGRAAADSLLKEGEPYDLITDPPQLEPLYAHASPRSVAANKVGALKPGTRVLGRIYYLRSAPPTFFEDLTNFMFKGFFELSGSKRGYCYITCFSFGFTCTVLLLVYLRRRGLELKQKELEHMRRELDIRKKALESLSSELATQKARKVWLEREADQAYKRALGLKQSLERLKESLVGVEDNFDPAAGGGFVSGMQNQQPSQNNQKVSQFKIRPPVAPPGSILEEIESLLPSLNENAKNLRSQADVLQDYCSALEDRQSEMRRIVENAFNRAQVSPSPLNPSSHAATGAGAEGAVTEIIDMSPR
;
A
#
# COMPACT_ATOMS: atom_id res chain seq x y z
N MET A 1 1.14 23.79 -13.11
CA MET A 1 -0.09 24.43 -12.53
C MET A 1 -0.77 23.51 -11.49
N ASP A 2 0.00 22.61 -10.91
CA ASP A 2 -0.48 21.25 -10.65
C ASP A 2 -1.07 21.13 -9.24
N LYS A 3 -0.66 22.03 -8.34
CA LYS A 3 -1.29 22.22 -7.03
C LYS A 3 -2.73 22.72 -7.13
N ILE A 4 -3.06 23.54 -8.13
CA ILE A 4 -4.44 24.00 -8.36
C ILE A 4 -5.28 22.85 -8.94
N LEU A 5 -4.72 22.11 -9.90
CA LEU A 5 -5.36 20.92 -10.48
C LEU A 5 -5.59 19.81 -9.45
N LEU A 6 -4.64 19.54 -8.54
CA LEU A 6 -4.83 18.63 -7.40
C LEU A 6 -5.88 19.15 -6.40
N SER A 7 -5.88 20.45 -6.11
CA SER A 7 -6.86 21.07 -5.20
C SER A 7 -8.29 20.94 -5.75
N LEU A 8 -8.48 21.26 -7.03
CA LEU A 8 -9.76 21.13 -7.72
C LEU A 8 -10.20 19.66 -7.81
N LYS A 9 -9.28 18.76 -8.17
CA LYS A 9 -9.50 17.31 -8.21
C LYS A 9 -9.96 16.77 -6.85
N ASN A 10 -9.31 17.16 -5.75
CA ASN A 10 -9.71 16.75 -4.40
C ASN A 10 -11.05 17.37 -3.97
N ARG A 11 -11.32 18.63 -4.35
CA ARG A 11 -12.61 19.31 -4.08
C ARG A 11 -13.81 18.67 -4.79
N VAL A 12 -13.63 18.02 -5.93
CA VAL A 12 -14.71 17.34 -6.65
C VAL A 12 -14.78 15.85 -6.31
N ILE A 13 -13.66 15.13 -6.32
CA ILE A 13 -13.65 13.68 -6.12
C ILE A 13 -14.14 13.28 -4.72
N VAL A 14 -13.79 14.02 -3.66
CA VAL A 14 -14.22 13.66 -2.30
C VAL A 14 -15.75 13.77 -2.14
N PRO A 15 -16.43 14.88 -2.51
CA PRO A 15 -17.89 14.93 -2.56
C PRO A 15 -18.52 13.87 -3.49
N SER A 16 -17.95 13.59 -4.66
CA SER A 16 -18.49 12.55 -5.56
C SER A 16 -18.41 11.14 -4.96
N ILE A 17 -17.32 10.81 -4.24
CA ILE A 17 -17.19 9.53 -3.53
C ILE A 17 -18.18 9.45 -2.36
N LEU A 18 -18.34 10.52 -1.58
CA LEU A 18 -19.29 10.57 -0.47
C LEU A 18 -20.74 10.44 -0.97
N LEU A 19 -21.11 11.15 -2.02
CA LEU A 19 -22.44 11.06 -2.64
C LEU A 19 -22.69 9.65 -3.20
N GLY A 20 -21.73 9.06 -3.92
CA GLY A 20 -21.82 7.69 -4.41
C GLY A 20 -21.95 6.66 -3.29
N GLY A 21 -21.25 6.86 -2.17
CA GLY A 21 -21.38 6.04 -0.96
C GLY A 21 -22.76 6.14 -0.31
N ILE A 22 -23.33 7.36 -0.23
CA ILE A 22 -24.69 7.58 0.27
C ILE A 22 -25.73 6.93 -0.66
N CYS A 23 -25.59 7.07 -1.98
CA CYS A 23 -26.46 6.41 -2.95
C CYS A 23 -26.39 4.88 -2.83
N LEU A 24 -25.19 4.30 -2.68
CA LEU A 24 -25.02 2.86 -2.48
C LEU A 24 -25.64 2.38 -1.17
N TRP A 25 -25.43 3.12 -0.07
CA TRP A 25 -26.05 2.84 1.23
C TRP A 25 -27.58 2.88 1.16
N LEU A 26 -28.16 3.88 0.49
CA LEU A 26 -29.61 3.96 0.25
C LEU A 26 -30.14 2.77 -0.55
N VAL A 27 -29.43 2.33 -1.59
CA VAL A 27 -29.82 1.14 -2.39
C VAL A 27 -29.77 -0.14 -1.56
N VAL A 28 -28.73 -0.34 -0.74
CA VAL A 28 -28.63 -1.52 0.14
C VAL A 28 -29.69 -1.48 1.25
N CYS A 29 -29.98 -0.31 1.82
CA CYS A 29 -31.09 -0.13 2.76
C CYS A 29 -32.46 -0.38 2.13
N GLN A 30 -32.70 0.06 0.89
CA GLN A 30 -33.95 -0.22 0.14
C GLN A 30 -34.10 -1.71 -0.17
N ALA A 31 -33.02 -2.39 -0.53
CA ALA A 31 -33.02 -3.84 -0.74
C ALA A 31 -33.31 -4.62 0.55
N HIS A 32 -32.70 -4.21 1.67
CA HIS A 32 -32.98 -4.80 3.00
C HIS A 32 -34.40 -4.51 3.47
N TYR A 33 -34.92 -3.29 3.30
CA TYR A 33 -36.31 -2.92 3.57
C TYR A 33 -37.27 -3.88 2.88
N HIS A 34 -37.11 -4.07 1.57
CA HIS A 34 -37.97 -4.96 0.78
C HIS A 34 -37.82 -6.43 1.23
N SER A 35 -36.58 -6.89 1.44
CA SER A 35 -36.30 -8.25 1.92
C SER A 35 -36.87 -8.53 3.31
N TYR A 36 -36.90 -7.55 4.21
CA TYR A 36 -37.48 -7.69 5.54
C TYR A 36 -39.02 -7.71 5.49
N TRP A 37 -39.65 -6.70 4.89
CA TRP A 37 -41.12 -6.58 4.91
C TRP A 37 -41.79 -7.63 4.00
N MET A 38 -41.32 -7.81 2.77
CA MET A 38 -41.91 -8.77 1.81
C MET A 38 -41.28 -10.17 1.91
N GLY A 39 -40.02 -10.28 2.35
CA GLY A 39 -39.31 -11.56 2.44
C GLY A 39 -39.36 -12.24 3.81
N THR A 40 -39.54 -11.50 4.90
CA THR A 40 -39.69 -12.06 6.27
C THR A 40 -41.12 -11.89 6.79
N ILE A 41 -41.59 -10.65 7.02
CA ILE A 41 -42.87 -10.39 7.70
C ILE A 41 -44.05 -10.99 6.94
N HIS A 42 -44.14 -10.77 5.63
CA HIS A 42 -45.20 -11.35 4.81
C HIS A 42 -45.22 -12.90 4.88
N ARG A 43 -44.06 -13.56 4.94
CA ARG A 43 -43.99 -15.04 4.96
C ARG A 43 -44.38 -15.63 6.31
N VAL A 44 -44.06 -14.94 7.40
CA VAL A 44 -44.55 -15.29 8.75
C VAL A 44 -46.08 -15.15 8.77
N GLN A 45 -46.61 -13.99 8.36
CA GLN A 45 -48.06 -13.78 8.26
C GLN A 45 -48.77 -14.80 7.34
N THR A 46 -48.17 -15.21 6.21
CA THR A 46 -48.71 -16.27 5.34
C THR A 46 -48.73 -17.63 6.04
N THR A 47 -47.78 -17.90 6.94
CA THR A 47 -47.75 -19.14 7.73
C THR A 47 -48.79 -19.10 8.84
N ASP A 48 -48.91 -17.97 9.53
CA ASP A 48 -49.91 -17.72 10.58
C ASP A 48 -51.34 -17.79 10.00
N PHE A 49 -51.60 -17.15 8.86
CA PHE A 49 -52.89 -17.17 8.17
C PHE A 49 -53.26 -18.59 7.74
N ASN A 50 -52.30 -19.39 7.27
CA ASN A 50 -52.56 -20.79 6.95
C ASN A 50 -52.99 -21.58 8.20
N LEU A 51 -52.31 -21.36 9.34
CA LEU A 51 -52.71 -21.99 10.59
C LEU A 51 -54.12 -21.55 11.03
N LEU A 52 -54.46 -20.27 10.85
CA LEU A 52 -55.79 -19.75 11.18
C LEU A 52 -56.90 -20.31 10.27
N HIS A 53 -56.71 -20.39 8.95
CA HIS A 53 -57.67 -21.03 8.03
C HIS A 53 -58.02 -22.48 8.45
N HIS A 54 -57.04 -23.21 8.99
CA HIS A 54 -57.22 -24.59 9.47
C HIS A 54 -57.83 -24.72 10.88
N THR A 55 -57.84 -23.66 11.71
CA THR A 55 -58.14 -23.79 13.16
C THR A 55 -59.15 -22.78 13.71
N LEU A 56 -59.22 -21.59 13.14
CA LEU A 56 -60.04 -20.48 13.63
C LEU A 56 -61.54 -20.62 13.28
N PRO A 57 -61.95 -21.06 12.07
CA PRO A 57 -63.37 -21.24 11.75
C PRO A 57 -64.13 -22.20 12.69
N PRO A 58 -63.66 -23.43 13.00
CA PRO A 58 -64.39 -24.33 13.88
C PRO A 58 -64.36 -23.91 15.36
N THR A 59 -63.27 -23.29 15.82
CA THR A 59 -63.17 -22.81 17.22
C THR A 59 -64.06 -21.60 17.47
N LEU A 60 -64.11 -20.63 16.55
CA LEU A 60 -65.05 -19.51 16.63
C LEU A 60 -66.51 -19.97 16.50
N ALA A 61 -66.81 -20.96 15.67
CA ALA A 61 -68.16 -21.53 15.59
C ALA A 61 -68.63 -22.06 16.95
N GLN A 62 -67.79 -22.83 17.65
CA GLN A 62 -68.09 -23.32 19.00
C GLN A 62 -68.26 -22.19 20.02
N MET A 63 -67.41 -21.15 19.98
CA MET A 63 -67.54 -19.99 20.89
C MET A 63 -68.83 -19.18 20.64
N ILE A 64 -69.23 -18.99 19.38
CA ILE A 64 -70.48 -18.30 19.00
C ILE A 64 -71.69 -19.11 19.44
N LEU A 65 -71.72 -20.42 19.16
CA LEU A 65 -72.80 -21.32 19.60
C LEU A 65 -72.89 -21.41 21.14
N SER A 66 -71.77 -21.26 21.84
CA SER A 66 -71.72 -21.18 23.31
C SER A 66 -72.00 -19.78 23.90
N ASN A 67 -72.29 -18.78 23.05
CA ASN A 67 -72.47 -17.37 23.41
C ASN A 67 -71.30 -16.76 24.23
N ARG A 68 -70.05 -17.14 23.91
CA ARG A 68 -68.83 -16.72 24.63
C ARG A 68 -68.08 -15.59 23.91
N GLY A 69 -68.74 -14.44 23.77
CA GLY A 69 -68.15 -13.22 23.20
C GLY A 69 -66.85 -12.76 23.87
N ASP A 70 -66.70 -13.05 25.17
CA ASP A 70 -65.48 -12.81 25.94
C ASP A 70 -64.28 -13.63 25.44
N LEU A 71 -64.51 -14.89 25.07
CA LEU A 71 -63.48 -15.78 24.50
C LEU A 71 -63.18 -15.46 23.04
N ILE A 72 -64.20 -15.03 22.27
CA ILE A 72 -64.02 -14.56 20.89
C ILE A 72 -63.05 -13.37 20.88
N GLN A 73 -63.35 -12.30 21.60
CA GLN A 73 -62.51 -11.09 21.60
C GLN A 73 -61.09 -11.39 22.09
N ARG A 74 -60.97 -12.16 23.19
CA ARG A 74 -59.66 -12.60 23.72
C ARG A 74 -58.85 -13.39 22.69
N THR A 75 -59.50 -14.20 21.85
CA THR A 75 -58.85 -14.97 20.77
C THR A 75 -58.39 -14.06 19.63
N LEU A 76 -59.19 -13.07 19.22
CA LEU A 76 -58.77 -12.09 18.19
C LEU A 76 -57.57 -11.23 18.65
N ASP A 77 -57.49 -10.94 19.95
CA ASP A 77 -56.41 -10.20 20.58
C ASP A 77 -55.19 -11.05 20.99
N CYS A 78 -55.18 -12.37 20.75
CA CYS A 78 -53.97 -13.19 20.82
C CYS A 78 -52.98 -12.91 19.68
N SER A 79 -53.42 -12.23 18.61
CA SER A 79 -52.56 -11.70 17.54
C SER A 79 -51.65 -10.53 17.97
N PHE A 80 -51.93 -9.92 19.13
CA PHE A 80 -51.32 -8.67 19.61
C PHE A 80 -51.33 -7.51 18.60
N GLY A 81 -52.20 -7.56 17.58
CA GLY A 81 -52.29 -6.56 16.52
C GLY A 81 -51.22 -6.68 15.41
N LEU A 82 -50.42 -7.75 15.37
CA LEU A 82 -49.43 -8.04 14.31
C LEU A 82 -50.06 -8.14 12.91
N PHE A 83 -51.35 -8.47 12.88
CA PHE A 83 -52.30 -8.42 11.78
C PHE A 83 -53.70 -8.26 12.40
N GLY A 84 -54.67 -7.82 11.61
CA GLY A 84 -56.06 -7.73 12.06
C GLY A 84 -56.82 -9.02 11.77
N ILE A 85 -57.70 -9.43 12.67
CA ILE A 85 -58.75 -10.41 12.38
C ILE A 85 -60.09 -9.70 12.58
N VAL A 86 -61.02 -9.86 11.64
CA VAL A 86 -62.36 -9.23 11.69
C VAL A 86 -63.43 -10.29 11.44
N ILE A 87 -64.45 -10.33 12.29
CA ILE A 87 -65.63 -11.19 12.14
C ILE A 87 -66.82 -10.32 11.72
N THR A 88 -67.52 -10.71 10.66
CA THR A 88 -68.79 -10.09 10.25
C THR A 88 -69.97 -11.04 10.43
N ASP A 89 -71.17 -10.47 10.31
CA ASP A 89 -72.41 -11.19 10.02
C ASP A 89 -72.33 -12.04 8.72
N PRO A 90 -73.33 -12.91 8.45
CA PRO A 90 -73.35 -13.74 7.25
C PRO A 90 -73.43 -12.96 5.92
N SER A 91 -74.01 -11.75 5.91
CA SER A 91 -74.09 -10.87 4.73
C SER A 91 -72.76 -10.16 4.43
N GLY A 92 -71.92 -9.92 5.44
CA GLY A 92 -70.65 -9.19 5.31
C GLY A 92 -70.81 -7.67 5.51
N GLU A 93 -71.95 -7.22 6.03
CA GLU A 93 -72.35 -5.82 6.13
C GLU A 93 -71.99 -5.24 7.50
N ASN A 94 -72.19 -6.00 8.58
CA ASN A 94 -71.92 -5.56 9.95
C ASN A 94 -70.71 -6.30 10.54
N VAL A 95 -69.74 -5.52 11.04
CA VAL A 95 -68.62 -6.06 11.83
C VAL A 95 -69.10 -6.37 13.24
N LEU A 96 -69.00 -7.63 13.65
CA LEU A 96 -69.42 -8.12 14.97
C LEU A 96 -68.27 -8.04 15.98
N TYR A 97 -67.06 -8.45 15.57
CA TYR A 97 -65.86 -8.45 16.39
C TYR A 97 -64.63 -8.10 15.54
N LYS A 98 -63.60 -7.54 16.16
CA LYS A 98 -62.30 -7.28 15.53
C LYS A 98 -61.21 -7.32 16.58
N THR A 99 -59.98 -7.64 16.19
CA THR A 99 -58.79 -7.34 17.01
C THR A 99 -58.82 -5.87 17.44
N GLU A 100 -58.53 -5.57 18.71
CA GLU A 100 -58.46 -4.20 19.24
C GLU A 100 -57.02 -3.74 19.47
N LYS A 101 -56.10 -4.67 19.74
CA LYS A 101 -54.67 -4.35 19.97
C LYS A 101 -53.98 -3.77 18.73
N ILE A 102 -53.04 -2.85 18.97
CA ILE A 102 -52.26 -2.15 17.93
C ILE A 102 -50.77 -2.50 18.10
N TYR A 103 -50.14 -3.12 17.10
CA TYR A 103 -48.72 -3.47 17.15
C TYR A 103 -47.82 -2.33 16.64
N LYS A 104 -47.25 -1.55 17.58
CA LYS A 104 -46.37 -0.39 17.39
C LYS A 104 -46.96 0.81 16.61
N ARG A 105 -47.87 0.61 15.67
CA ARG A 105 -48.59 1.62 14.87
C ARG A 105 -49.84 1.03 14.21
N GLU A 106 -50.72 1.90 13.75
CA GLU A 106 -51.85 1.50 12.90
C GLU A 106 -51.38 1.13 11.49
N SER A 107 -52.01 0.12 10.87
CA SER A 107 -51.67 -0.36 9.51
C SER A 107 -52.76 -1.20 8.83
N TRP A 108 -53.71 -1.75 9.60
CA TRP A 108 -54.87 -2.49 9.10
C TRP A 108 -56.20 -1.97 9.68
N GLN A 109 -56.15 -1.20 10.77
CA GLN A 109 -57.30 -0.68 11.50
C GLN A 109 -58.24 0.15 10.60
N GLY A 110 -57.68 1.02 9.76
CA GLY A 110 -58.45 1.79 8.76
C GLY A 110 -59.05 0.97 7.61
N ARG A 111 -58.74 -0.33 7.50
CA ARG A 111 -59.32 -1.27 6.53
C ARG A 111 -60.30 -2.27 7.18
N ALA A 112 -60.46 -2.23 8.50
CA ALA A 112 -61.38 -3.09 9.26
C ALA A 112 -62.86 -2.64 9.23
N ALA A 113 -63.29 -1.98 8.15
CA ALA A 113 -64.66 -1.56 7.89
C ALA A 113 -65.24 -2.35 6.71
N ALA A 114 -66.53 -2.71 6.74
CA ALA A 114 -67.15 -3.65 5.80
C ALA A 114 -66.85 -3.36 4.32
N ASP A 115 -67.01 -2.10 3.89
CA ASP A 115 -66.74 -1.63 2.52
C ASP A 115 -65.28 -1.84 2.06
N SER A 116 -64.35 -2.01 2.99
CA SER A 116 -62.92 -2.24 2.74
C SER A 116 -62.57 -3.74 2.77
N LEU A 117 -63.24 -4.53 3.62
CA LEU A 117 -63.00 -5.98 3.73
C LEU A 117 -63.20 -6.71 2.40
N LEU A 118 -64.19 -6.28 1.59
CA LEU A 118 -64.47 -6.83 0.26
C LEU A 118 -63.42 -6.47 -0.82
N LYS A 119 -62.43 -5.62 -0.49
CA LYS A 119 -61.36 -5.17 -1.41
C LYS A 119 -59.99 -5.77 -1.06
N GLU A 120 -59.92 -6.58 -0.01
CA GLU A 120 -58.70 -7.28 0.39
C GLU A 120 -58.40 -8.44 -0.55
N GLY A 121 -57.10 -8.73 -0.77
CA GLY A 121 -56.66 -9.81 -1.65
C GLY A 121 -56.68 -11.21 -1.02
N GLU A 122 -56.96 -11.29 0.29
CA GLU A 122 -57.04 -12.55 1.03
C GLU A 122 -58.50 -13.03 1.11
N PRO A 123 -58.82 -14.30 0.78
CA PRO A 123 -60.19 -14.79 0.89
C PRO A 123 -60.65 -14.88 2.35
N TYR A 124 -61.95 -14.66 2.56
CA TYR A 124 -62.59 -14.83 3.86
C TYR A 124 -63.01 -16.29 4.12
N ASP A 125 -62.89 -16.74 5.35
CA ASP A 125 -63.48 -18.01 5.79
C ASP A 125 -64.95 -17.82 6.20
N LEU A 126 -65.68 -18.94 6.25
CA LEU A 126 -67.06 -19.00 6.71
C LEU A 126 -67.15 -19.72 8.06
N ILE A 127 -67.73 -19.05 9.07
CA ILE A 127 -68.09 -19.69 10.33
C ILE A 127 -69.38 -20.47 10.09
N THR A 128 -69.40 -21.75 10.45
CA THR A 128 -70.46 -22.69 10.06
C THR A 128 -71.04 -23.47 11.23
N ASP A 129 -72.31 -23.83 11.10
CA ASP A 129 -73.05 -24.72 12.00
C ASP A 129 -73.68 -25.86 11.17
N PRO A 130 -73.31 -27.14 11.41
CA PRO A 130 -72.25 -27.60 12.30
C PRO A 130 -70.84 -27.11 11.87
N PRO A 131 -69.88 -26.99 12.80
CA PRO A 131 -68.51 -26.56 12.51
C PRO A 131 -67.78 -27.44 11.49
N GLN A 132 -67.26 -26.85 10.42
CA GLN A 132 -66.43 -27.57 9.44
C GLN A 132 -64.99 -27.71 9.95
N LEU A 133 -64.49 -28.96 9.95
CA LEU A 133 -63.12 -29.33 10.35
C LEU A 133 -62.11 -29.28 9.19
N GLU A 134 -62.59 -29.18 7.96
CA GLU A 134 -61.78 -29.03 6.74
C GLU A 134 -61.74 -27.54 6.36
N PRO A 135 -60.56 -26.98 6.01
CA PRO A 135 -60.44 -25.58 5.63
C PRO A 135 -61.07 -25.31 4.26
N LEU A 136 -61.67 -24.13 4.10
CA LEU A 136 -62.14 -23.69 2.77
C LEU A 136 -60.97 -23.19 1.90
N TYR A 137 -59.99 -22.50 2.52
CA TYR A 137 -58.81 -21.94 1.86
C TYR A 137 -57.52 -22.38 2.54
N ALA A 138 -56.41 -22.46 1.79
CA ALA A 138 -55.08 -22.69 2.33
C ALA A 138 -53.98 -22.09 1.44
N HIS A 139 -52.86 -21.71 2.05
CA HIS A 139 -51.66 -21.23 1.38
C HIS A 139 -50.77 -22.41 0.95
N ALA A 140 -50.57 -22.59 -0.36
CA ALA A 140 -49.73 -23.66 -0.91
C ALA A 140 -48.23 -23.55 -0.52
N SER A 141 -47.78 -22.37 -0.07
CA SER A 141 -46.47 -22.20 0.57
C SER A 141 -46.39 -20.86 1.34
N PRO A 142 -45.41 -20.67 2.25
CA PRO A 142 -45.11 -19.38 2.88
C PRO A 142 -44.73 -18.25 1.91
N ARG A 143 -44.63 -18.51 0.60
CA ARG A 143 -44.36 -17.52 -0.46
C ARG A 143 -45.59 -17.19 -1.31
N SER A 144 -46.74 -17.80 -1.04
CA SER A 144 -47.99 -17.49 -1.76
C SER A 144 -48.50 -16.09 -1.39
N VAL A 145 -49.08 -15.41 -2.38
CA VAL A 145 -49.58 -14.02 -2.25
C VAL A 145 -50.96 -13.99 -1.61
N ALA A 146 -51.78 -15.00 -1.89
CA ALA A 146 -53.11 -15.22 -1.31
C ALA A 146 -53.32 -16.73 -1.08
N ALA A 147 -54.34 -17.10 -0.31
CA ALA A 147 -54.75 -18.48 -0.11
C ALA A 147 -55.58 -19.01 -1.30
N ASN A 148 -55.33 -20.27 -1.68
CA ASN A 148 -56.09 -20.98 -2.71
C ASN A 148 -57.30 -21.67 -2.08
N LYS A 149 -58.40 -21.82 -2.82
CA LYS A 149 -59.53 -22.64 -2.37
C LYS A 149 -59.16 -24.12 -2.41
N VAL A 150 -59.38 -24.82 -1.30
CA VAL A 150 -59.08 -26.25 -1.14
C VAL A 150 -60.34 -27.04 -0.74
N GLY A 151 -61.18 -26.46 0.12
CA GLY A 151 -62.43 -27.09 0.58
C GLY A 151 -63.68 -26.63 -0.19
N ALA A 152 -64.77 -27.36 0.05
CA ALA A 152 -66.12 -27.00 -0.38
C ALA A 152 -67.07 -27.00 0.83
N LEU A 153 -68.00 -26.05 0.85
CA LEU A 153 -69.01 -25.96 1.92
C LEU A 153 -69.87 -27.23 1.92
N LYS A 154 -69.99 -27.90 3.07
CA LYS A 154 -70.81 -29.11 3.18
C LYS A 154 -72.31 -28.76 3.05
N PRO A 155 -73.10 -29.54 2.30
CA PRO A 155 -74.52 -29.23 2.09
C PRO A 155 -75.27 -29.25 3.42
N GLY A 156 -76.17 -28.27 3.61
CA GLY A 156 -76.98 -28.14 4.83
C GLY A 156 -76.34 -27.35 5.98
N THR A 157 -75.07 -26.94 5.91
CA THR A 157 -74.48 -26.10 6.97
C THR A 157 -75.00 -24.66 6.92
N ARG A 158 -75.47 -24.13 8.05
CA ARG A 158 -75.82 -22.72 8.23
C ARG A 158 -74.54 -21.88 8.37
N VAL A 159 -74.49 -20.71 7.75
CA VAL A 159 -73.43 -19.73 7.98
C VAL A 159 -73.78 -18.85 9.18
N LEU A 160 -72.86 -18.74 10.14
CA LEU A 160 -72.99 -17.89 11.34
C LEU A 160 -72.33 -16.52 11.16
N GLY A 161 -71.30 -16.43 10.30
CA GLY A 161 -70.54 -15.21 10.03
C GLY A 161 -69.37 -15.46 9.08
N ARG A 162 -68.57 -14.43 8.81
CA ARG A 162 -67.35 -14.51 7.99
C ARG A 162 -66.13 -14.04 8.75
N ILE A 163 -64.95 -14.56 8.42
CA ILE A 163 -63.67 -14.15 9.02
C ILE A 163 -62.78 -13.55 7.93
N TYR A 164 -62.28 -12.34 8.14
CA TYR A 164 -61.33 -11.67 7.27
C TYR A 164 -59.98 -11.49 7.97
N TYR A 165 -58.89 -11.72 7.23
CA TYR A 165 -57.52 -11.62 7.74
C TYR A 165 -56.79 -10.44 7.10
N LEU A 166 -56.45 -9.43 7.90
CA LEU A 166 -55.91 -8.15 7.44
C LEU A 166 -54.40 -8.06 7.69
N ARG A 167 -53.60 -8.27 6.65
CA ARG A 167 -52.13 -8.13 6.71
C ARG A 167 -51.75 -6.68 7.07
N SER A 168 -50.80 -6.52 8.00
CA SER A 168 -50.26 -5.21 8.36
C SER A 168 -49.50 -4.59 7.20
N ALA A 169 -50.00 -3.49 6.63
CA ALA A 169 -49.34 -2.78 5.53
C ALA A 169 -47.97 -2.23 6.00
N PRO A 170 -46.86 -2.40 5.25
CA PRO A 170 -45.54 -1.94 5.68
C PRO A 170 -45.46 -0.40 5.77
N PRO A 171 -44.50 0.16 6.52
CA PRO A 171 -44.24 1.60 6.50
C PRO A 171 -43.66 2.00 5.15
N THR A 172 -43.75 3.27 4.76
CA THR A 172 -42.99 3.71 3.58
C THR A 172 -41.48 3.61 3.87
N PHE A 173 -40.64 3.39 2.85
CA PHE A 173 -39.19 3.27 3.08
C PHE A 173 -38.62 4.51 3.79
N PHE A 174 -39.04 5.71 3.40
CA PHE A 174 -38.61 6.95 4.05
C PHE A 174 -39.10 7.06 5.50
N GLU A 175 -40.30 6.57 5.82
CA GLU A 175 -40.83 6.51 7.20
C GLU A 175 -40.02 5.52 8.06
N ASP A 176 -39.75 4.30 7.59
CA ASP A 176 -38.96 3.29 8.31
C ASP A 176 -37.50 3.75 8.51
N LEU A 177 -36.90 4.36 7.47
CA LEU A 177 -35.54 4.88 7.50
C LEU A 177 -35.40 6.14 8.39
N THR A 178 -36.34 7.09 8.34
CA THR A 178 -36.29 8.26 9.23
C THR A 178 -36.60 7.87 10.69
N ASN A 179 -37.49 6.91 10.91
CA ASN A 179 -37.72 6.33 12.24
C ASN A 179 -36.44 5.66 12.78
N PHE A 180 -35.72 4.90 11.95
CA PHE A 180 -34.38 4.40 12.30
C PHE A 180 -33.41 5.54 12.64
N MET A 181 -33.20 6.50 11.73
CA MET A 181 -32.21 7.57 11.88
C MET A 181 -32.44 8.47 13.10
N PHE A 182 -33.69 8.85 13.39
CA PHE A 182 -34.00 9.85 14.43
C PHE A 182 -34.54 9.29 15.75
N LYS A 183 -35.11 8.08 15.75
CA LYS A 183 -35.74 7.48 16.95
C LYS A 183 -35.26 6.05 17.26
N GLY A 184 -34.63 5.38 16.31
CA GLY A 184 -34.47 3.92 16.31
C GLY A 184 -33.05 3.39 16.25
N PHE A 185 -32.03 4.25 16.23
CA PHE A 185 -30.64 3.84 15.98
C PHE A 185 -30.13 2.77 16.98
N PHE A 186 -30.56 2.88 18.24
CA PHE A 186 -30.25 1.90 19.31
C PHE A 186 -31.34 0.82 19.50
N GLU A 187 -32.49 0.91 18.82
CA GLU A 187 -33.54 -0.12 18.87
C GLU A 187 -33.20 -1.25 17.88
N LEU A 188 -32.40 -2.22 18.32
CA LEU A 188 -31.91 -3.35 17.51
C LEU A 188 -32.98 -4.42 17.16
N SER A 189 -34.21 -3.98 16.89
CA SER A 189 -35.39 -4.82 16.61
C SER A 189 -35.85 -4.68 15.16
N GLY A 190 -36.23 -5.80 14.52
CA GLY A 190 -36.83 -5.80 13.18
C GLY A 190 -35.96 -5.20 12.08
N SER A 191 -36.56 -4.39 11.20
CA SER A 191 -35.90 -3.70 10.08
C SER A 191 -34.66 -2.93 10.52
N LYS A 192 -34.79 -2.16 11.62
CA LYS A 192 -33.76 -1.30 12.23
C LYS A 192 -32.44 -2.02 12.51
N ARG A 193 -32.47 -3.30 12.92
CA ARG A 193 -31.26 -4.09 13.18
C ARG A 193 -30.40 -4.23 11.90
N GLY A 194 -31.04 -4.43 10.75
CA GLY A 194 -30.35 -4.52 9.47
C GLY A 194 -29.77 -3.19 9.01
N TYR A 195 -30.53 -2.09 9.11
CA TYR A 195 -30.02 -0.74 8.81
C TYR A 195 -28.81 -0.39 9.70
N CYS A 196 -28.83 -0.78 10.97
CA CYS A 196 -27.70 -0.62 11.88
C CYS A 196 -26.45 -1.36 11.38
N TYR A 197 -26.56 -2.65 11.04
CA TYR A 197 -25.43 -3.41 10.48
C TYR A 197 -24.93 -2.83 9.15
N ILE A 198 -25.84 -2.50 8.21
CA ILE A 198 -25.47 -1.89 6.91
C ILE A 198 -24.70 -0.59 7.11
N THR A 199 -25.15 0.26 8.03
CA THR A 199 -24.51 1.54 8.37
C THR A 199 -23.14 1.34 9.00
N CYS A 200 -23.03 0.42 9.97
CA CYS A 200 -21.75 0.08 10.60
C CYS A 200 -20.74 -0.51 9.60
N PHE A 201 -21.17 -1.38 8.68
CA PHE A 201 -20.32 -1.91 7.61
C PHE A 201 -19.90 -0.80 6.62
N SER A 202 -20.80 0.09 6.19
CA SER A 202 -20.45 1.19 5.28
C SER A 202 -19.49 2.19 5.93
N PHE A 203 -19.67 2.50 7.22
CA PHE A 203 -18.79 3.38 7.96
C PHE A 203 -17.41 2.73 8.18
N GLY A 204 -17.39 1.46 8.63
CA GLY A 204 -16.17 0.68 8.80
C GLY A 204 -15.36 0.58 7.51
N PHE A 205 -16.00 0.21 6.39
CA PHE A 205 -15.37 0.17 5.07
C PHE A 205 -14.80 1.54 4.65
N THR A 206 -15.55 2.62 4.87
CA THR A 206 -15.08 3.99 4.57
C THR A 206 -13.85 4.35 5.39
N CYS A 207 -13.85 4.04 6.70
CA CYS A 207 -12.69 4.22 7.57
C CYS A 207 -11.48 3.37 7.13
N THR A 208 -11.68 2.11 6.72
CA THR A 208 -10.61 1.26 6.19
C THR A 208 -10.03 1.82 4.90
N VAL A 209 -10.86 2.29 3.96
CA VAL A 209 -10.39 2.93 2.71
C VAL A 209 -9.61 4.21 2.99
N LEU A 210 -10.10 5.07 3.90
CA LEU A 210 -9.38 6.29 4.31
C LEU A 210 -8.05 5.98 4.99
N LEU A 211 -7.99 4.95 5.84
CA LEU A 211 -6.76 4.48 6.47
C LEU A 211 -5.75 3.96 5.43
N LEU A 212 -6.20 3.16 4.45
CA LEU A 212 -5.35 2.68 3.35
C LEU A 212 -4.81 3.82 2.48
N VAL A 213 -5.63 4.83 2.18
CA VAL A 213 -5.20 6.05 1.45
C VAL A 213 -4.18 6.85 2.26
N TYR A 214 -4.39 7.01 3.57
CA TYR A 214 -3.45 7.68 4.47
C TYR A 214 -2.11 6.93 4.56
N LEU A 215 -2.13 5.61 4.78
CA LEU A 215 -0.94 4.77 4.83
C LEU A 215 -0.17 4.79 3.49
N ARG A 216 -0.88 4.68 2.35
CA ARG A 216 -0.27 4.79 1.01
C ARG A 216 0.40 6.14 0.79
N ARG A 217 -0.25 7.24 1.22
CA ARG A 217 0.32 8.58 1.13
C ARG A 217 1.59 8.71 1.99
N ARG A 218 1.53 8.29 3.26
CA ARG A 218 2.68 8.32 4.18
C ARG A 218 3.85 7.45 3.67
N GLY A 219 3.55 6.31 3.04
CA GLY A 219 4.56 5.47 2.39
C GLY A 219 5.22 6.11 1.17
N LEU A 220 4.49 6.90 0.37
CA LEU A 220 5.08 7.70 -0.72
C LEU A 220 5.95 8.84 -0.21
N GLU A 221 5.51 9.54 0.84
CA GLU A 221 6.27 10.62 1.49
C GLU A 221 7.57 10.09 2.16
N LEU A 222 7.58 8.84 2.64
CA LEU A 222 8.79 8.15 3.10
C LEU A 222 9.73 7.81 1.94
N LYS A 223 9.23 7.17 0.87
CA LYS A 223 10.03 6.82 -0.31
C LYS A 223 10.64 8.02 -1.02
N GLN A 224 9.98 9.18 -0.97
CA GLN A 224 10.56 10.43 -1.48
C GLN A 224 11.80 10.85 -0.66
N LYS A 225 11.75 10.76 0.68
CA LYS A 225 12.89 11.06 1.55
C LYS A 225 14.05 10.06 1.38
N GLU A 226 13.74 8.79 1.17
CA GLU A 226 14.73 7.75 0.85
C GLU A 226 15.46 8.06 -0.47
N LEU A 227 14.72 8.42 -1.52
CA LEU A 227 15.29 8.83 -2.82
C LEU A 227 16.11 10.12 -2.70
N GLU A 228 15.69 11.09 -1.90
CA GLU A 228 16.45 12.31 -1.60
C GLU A 228 17.75 12.02 -0.82
N HIS A 229 17.79 10.96 -0.01
CA HIS A 229 19.02 10.51 0.67
C HIS A 229 19.98 9.84 -0.31
N MET A 230 19.49 8.83 -1.04
CA MET A 230 20.27 8.09 -2.05
C MET A 230 20.85 9.01 -3.12
N ARG A 231 20.11 10.05 -3.55
CA ARG A 231 20.62 11.05 -4.49
C ARG A 231 21.77 11.87 -3.92
N ARG A 232 21.67 12.32 -2.66
CA ARG A 232 22.75 13.05 -1.98
C ARG A 232 24.01 12.20 -1.82
N GLU A 233 23.85 10.91 -1.48
CA GLU A 233 24.99 9.98 -1.45
C GLU A 233 25.65 9.80 -2.82
N LEU A 234 24.87 9.63 -3.89
CA LEU A 234 25.40 9.51 -5.25
C LEU A 234 26.13 10.79 -5.69
N ASP A 235 25.61 11.97 -5.38
CA ASP A 235 26.24 13.24 -5.74
C ASP A 235 27.53 13.49 -4.92
N ILE A 236 27.64 12.98 -3.69
CA ILE A 236 28.90 12.97 -2.91
C ILE A 236 29.92 11.99 -3.54
N ARG A 237 29.50 10.76 -3.85
CA ARG A 237 30.38 9.73 -4.45
C ARG A 237 30.89 10.16 -5.84
N LYS A 238 30.07 10.86 -6.64
CA LYS A 238 30.50 11.47 -7.91
C LYS A 238 31.61 12.50 -7.71
N LYS A 239 31.43 13.45 -6.78
CA LYS A 239 32.46 14.47 -6.49
C LYS A 239 33.79 13.86 -6.04
N ALA A 240 33.75 12.77 -5.27
CA ALA A 240 34.96 12.03 -4.87
C ALA A 240 35.63 11.30 -6.06
N LEU A 241 34.85 10.76 -7.00
CA LEU A 241 35.40 10.20 -8.25
C LEU A 241 35.96 11.30 -9.17
N GLU A 242 35.31 12.46 -9.24
CA GLU A 242 35.78 13.63 -9.98
C GLU A 242 37.12 14.15 -9.42
N SER A 243 37.26 14.29 -8.09
CA SER A 243 38.53 14.69 -7.48
C SER A 243 39.64 13.66 -7.68
N LEU A 244 39.36 12.37 -7.46
CA LEU A 244 40.34 11.31 -7.74
C LEU A 244 40.75 11.26 -9.22
N SER A 245 39.83 11.57 -10.15
CA SER A 245 40.15 11.64 -11.58
C SER A 245 41.07 12.83 -11.92
N SER A 246 40.93 13.97 -11.24
CA SER A 246 41.78 15.14 -11.44
C SER A 246 43.16 14.98 -10.79
N GLU A 247 43.24 14.34 -9.63
CA GLU A 247 44.49 13.90 -9.00
C GLU A 247 45.24 12.92 -9.92
N LEU A 248 44.57 11.90 -10.46
CA LEU A 248 45.16 10.94 -11.40
C LEU A 248 45.58 11.59 -12.73
N ALA A 249 44.86 12.61 -13.20
CA ALA A 249 45.24 13.41 -14.37
C ALA A 249 46.50 14.25 -14.11
N THR A 250 46.60 14.93 -12.96
CA THR A 250 47.80 15.70 -12.59
C THR A 250 49.01 14.82 -12.32
N GLN A 251 48.84 13.64 -11.71
CA GLN A 251 49.90 12.64 -11.57
C GLN A 251 50.40 12.13 -12.94
N LYS A 252 49.49 11.83 -13.88
CA LYS A 252 49.88 11.46 -15.27
C LYS A 252 50.65 12.58 -15.98
N ALA A 253 50.19 13.83 -15.85
CA ALA A 253 50.91 14.98 -16.40
C ALA A 253 52.31 15.13 -15.80
N ARG A 254 52.45 14.93 -14.47
CA ARG A 254 53.75 14.95 -13.78
C ARG A 254 54.68 13.81 -14.23
N LYS A 255 54.16 12.59 -14.47
CA LYS A 255 54.93 11.47 -15.02
C LYS A 255 55.48 11.79 -16.41
N VAL A 256 54.63 12.26 -17.32
CA VAL A 256 55.02 12.64 -18.69
C VAL A 256 56.02 13.80 -18.71
N TRP A 257 55.95 14.73 -17.75
CA TRP A 257 56.97 15.77 -17.59
C TRP A 257 58.32 15.21 -17.13
N LEU A 258 58.34 14.31 -16.14
CA LEU A 258 59.55 13.64 -15.66
C LEU A 258 60.20 12.78 -16.75
N GLU A 259 59.41 12.05 -17.54
CA GLU A 259 59.90 11.26 -18.68
C GLU A 259 60.58 12.15 -19.73
N ARG A 260 60.02 13.32 -20.03
CA ARG A 260 60.61 14.29 -20.98
C ARG A 260 61.90 14.93 -20.46
N GLU A 261 61.98 15.28 -19.19
CA GLU A 261 63.22 15.83 -18.62
C GLU A 261 64.31 14.74 -18.51
N ALA A 262 63.93 13.49 -18.24
CA ALA A 262 64.85 12.34 -18.31
C ALA A 262 65.38 12.11 -19.72
N ASP A 263 64.52 12.12 -20.75
CA ASP A 263 64.93 12.09 -22.17
C ASP A 263 65.88 13.25 -22.53
N GLN A 264 65.62 14.46 -22.01
CA GLN A 264 66.46 15.62 -22.28
C GLN A 264 67.80 15.52 -21.55
N ALA A 265 67.82 15.05 -20.30
CA ALA A 265 69.05 14.77 -19.55
C ALA A 265 69.89 13.66 -20.21
N TYR A 266 69.27 12.60 -20.71
CA TYR A 266 69.93 11.53 -21.46
C TYR A 266 70.57 12.06 -22.76
N LYS A 267 69.87 12.94 -23.50
CA LYS A 267 70.42 13.63 -24.67
C LYS A 267 71.59 14.55 -24.32
N ARG A 268 71.51 15.31 -23.21
CA ARG A 268 72.65 16.11 -22.69
C ARG A 268 73.85 15.21 -22.37
N ALA A 269 73.64 14.08 -21.70
CA ALA A 269 74.68 13.12 -21.35
C ALA A 269 75.34 12.45 -22.58
N LEU A 270 74.56 12.07 -23.60
CA LEU A 270 75.10 11.58 -24.88
C LEU A 270 75.93 12.63 -25.61
N GLY A 271 75.48 13.89 -25.65
CA GLY A 271 76.26 15.00 -26.22
C GLY A 271 77.57 15.23 -25.48
N LEU A 272 77.55 15.18 -24.14
CA LEU A 272 78.76 15.26 -23.32
C LEU A 272 79.70 14.08 -23.58
N LYS A 273 79.20 12.85 -23.67
CA LYS A 273 80.01 11.67 -24.03
C LYS A 273 80.70 11.83 -25.39
N GLN A 274 79.99 12.29 -26.41
CA GLN A 274 80.58 12.57 -27.73
C GLN A 274 81.62 13.71 -27.68
N SER A 275 81.42 14.73 -26.83
CA SER A 275 82.44 15.77 -26.63
C SER A 275 83.69 15.26 -25.91
N LEU A 276 83.55 14.33 -24.95
CA LEU A 276 84.68 13.66 -24.30
C LEU A 276 85.42 12.71 -25.23
N GLU A 277 84.70 12.01 -26.11
CA GLU A 277 85.32 11.15 -27.14
C GLU A 277 86.14 12.00 -28.12
N ARG A 278 85.60 13.12 -28.62
CA ARG A 278 86.37 14.07 -29.44
C ARG A 278 87.54 14.72 -28.69
N LEU A 279 87.38 15.06 -27.41
CA LEU A 279 88.48 15.58 -26.59
C LEU A 279 89.58 14.53 -26.44
N LYS A 280 89.23 13.26 -26.22
CA LYS A 280 90.18 12.15 -26.15
C LYS A 280 90.92 11.95 -27.49
N GLU A 281 90.20 11.97 -28.61
CA GLU A 281 90.79 11.93 -29.95
C GLU A 281 91.75 13.11 -30.18
N SER A 282 91.38 14.32 -29.75
CA SER A 282 92.26 15.50 -29.85
C SER A 282 93.48 15.42 -28.93
N LEU A 283 93.37 14.81 -27.75
CA LEU A 283 94.48 14.68 -26.80
C LEU A 283 95.52 13.66 -27.28
N VAL A 284 95.05 12.53 -27.83
CA VAL A 284 95.91 11.53 -28.50
C VAL A 284 96.62 12.13 -29.72
N GLY A 285 96.05 13.17 -30.34
CA GLY A 285 96.70 13.96 -31.41
C GLY A 285 97.66 15.05 -30.94
N VAL A 286 97.86 15.25 -29.62
CA VAL A 286 98.65 16.33 -29.03
C VAL A 286 99.85 15.83 -28.22
N GLU A 287 99.83 14.59 -27.70
CA GLU A 287 100.96 14.03 -26.93
C GLU A 287 102.24 13.77 -27.76
N ASP A 288 102.17 13.82 -29.09
CA ASP A 288 103.27 13.43 -30.00
C ASP A 288 104.08 14.60 -30.58
N ASN A 289 103.81 15.87 -30.22
CA ASN A 289 104.52 17.01 -30.80
C ASN A 289 104.45 18.35 -30.02
N PHE A 290 105.36 18.58 -29.05
CA PHE A 290 106.28 19.74 -28.93
C PHE A 290 106.87 19.92 -27.52
N ASP A 291 108.21 20.09 -27.46
CA ASP A 291 108.97 20.52 -26.27
C ASP A 291 109.44 22.01 -26.44
N PRO A 292 109.83 22.75 -25.39
CA PRO A 292 109.70 24.22 -25.37
C PRO A 292 111.00 25.06 -25.37
N ALA A 293 110.90 26.37 -25.68
CA ALA A 293 111.61 27.45 -24.97
C ALA A 293 111.15 28.88 -25.38
N ALA A 294 111.15 29.79 -24.38
CA ALA A 294 111.35 31.26 -24.37
C ALA A 294 111.13 32.18 -25.61
N GLY A 295 110.73 33.46 -25.47
CA GLY A 295 110.37 34.23 -24.26
C GLY A 295 110.82 35.71 -24.31
N GLY A 296 110.16 36.59 -23.54
CA GLY A 296 110.62 37.96 -23.25
C GLY A 296 109.69 39.10 -23.72
N GLY A 297 109.52 40.15 -22.89
CA GLY A 297 108.75 41.35 -23.23
C GLY A 297 108.00 41.98 -22.05
N PHE A 298 108.69 42.73 -21.19
CA PHE A 298 108.13 43.38 -20.00
C PHE A 298 108.40 44.90 -20.04
N VAL A 299 107.48 45.74 -19.57
CA VAL A 299 107.73 47.08 -18.99
C VAL A 299 106.44 47.56 -18.30
N SER A 300 106.55 48.41 -17.28
CA SER A 300 105.43 48.88 -16.43
C SER A 300 105.50 50.39 -16.20
N GLY A 301 104.37 51.03 -15.86
CA GLY A 301 104.28 52.47 -15.58
C GLY A 301 103.01 52.88 -14.83
N MET A 302 103.17 53.32 -13.58
CA MET A 302 102.17 54.05 -12.78
C MET A 302 102.31 55.57 -13.07
N GLN A 303 101.48 56.53 -12.63
CA GLN A 303 100.37 56.64 -11.65
C GLN A 303 99.40 57.74 -12.23
N ASN A 304 98.34 58.34 -11.66
CA ASN A 304 97.62 58.42 -10.37
C ASN A 304 96.15 58.88 -10.70
N GLN A 305 95.19 59.34 -9.87
CA GLN A 305 95.07 59.65 -8.42
C GLN A 305 93.58 59.42 -7.97
N GLN A 306 93.02 60.28 -7.11
CA GLN A 306 91.78 60.09 -6.32
C GLN A 306 91.34 61.43 -5.63
N PRO A 307 90.27 61.54 -4.79
CA PRO A 307 89.20 60.59 -4.40
C PRO A 307 87.75 61.17 -4.29
N SER A 308 86.84 60.36 -3.69
CA SER A 308 85.48 60.66 -3.15
C SER A 308 84.31 60.63 -4.14
N GLN A 309 83.04 60.38 -3.78
CA GLN A 309 82.32 59.72 -2.63
C GLN A 309 80.86 59.48 -3.13
N ASN A 310 79.95 58.62 -2.61
CA ASN A 310 79.85 57.66 -1.50
C ASN A 310 79.10 56.39 -2.04
N ASN A 311 79.12 55.16 -1.48
CA ASN A 311 78.76 54.64 -0.15
C ASN A 311 77.23 54.70 0.10
N GLN A 312 76.47 53.61 0.39
CA GLN A 312 76.74 52.29 1.00
C GLN A 312 75.82 51.18 0.38
N LYS A 313 75.96 49.85 0.57
CA LYS A 313 77.06 48.93 0.97
C LYS A 313 76.52 47.48 1.00
N VAL A 314 77.12 46.54 0.25
CA VAL A 314 76.85 45.08 0.35
C VAL A 314 78.18 44.32 0.36
N SER A 315 78.25 43.20 1.09
CA SER A 315 79.48 42.45 1.39
C SER A 315 80.01 41.60 0.23
N GLN A 316 81.34 41.45 0.18
CA GLN A 316 82.06 40.69 -0.84
C GLN A 316 82.02 39.17 -0.58
N PHE A 317 81.82 38.38 -1.63
CA PHE A 317 82.10 36.94 -1.63
C PHE A 317 83.31 36.67 -2.55
N LYS A 318 84.42 36.16 -2.00
CA LYS A 318 85.71 36.08 -2.71
C LYS A 318 85.98 34.67 -3.24
N ILE A 319 85.45 34.39 -4.43
CA ILE A 319 85.70 33.13 -5.15
C ILE A 319 87.16 33.12 -5.65
N ARG A 320 87.87 32.01 -5.42
CA ARG A 320 89.09 31.63 -6.14
C ARG A 320 88.76 30.46 -7.07
N PRO A 321 89.33 30.36 -8.29
CA PRO A 321 89.20 29.14 -9.09
C PRO A 321 90.02 27.99 -8.46
N PRO A 322 89.47 26.77 -8.39
CA PRO A 322 90.25 25.60 -7.98
C PRO A 322 91.13 25.11 -9.13
N VAL A 323 92.43 24.99 -8.87
CA VAL A 323 93.32 24.13 -9.65
C VAL A 323 93.54 22.88 -8.81
N ALA A 324 93.03 21.74 -9.28
CA ALA A 324 93.12 20.44 -8.59
C ALA A 324 93.71 19.39 -9.54
N PRO A 325 94.64 18.53 -9.08
CA PRO A 325 95.20 17.45 -9.89
C PRO A 325 94.17 16.32 -10.08
N PRO A 326 94.27 15.50 -11.15
CA PRO A 326 93.23 14.55 -11.56
C PRO A 326 92.90 13.43 -10.56
N GLY A 327 93.66 13.27 -9.47
CA GLY A 327 93.33 12.35 -8.39
C GLY A 327 92.08 12.72 -7.59
N SER A 328 91.82 14.02 -7.35
CA SER A 328 90.70 14.44 -6.49
C SER A 328 89.33 14.14 -7.09
N ILE A 329 89.24 14.12 -8.43
CA ILE A 329 87.99 13.79 -9.15
C ILE A 329 87.69 12.29 -9.02
N LEU A 330 88.71 11.44 -8.91
CA LEU A 330 88.53 10.01 -8.64
C LEU A 330 88.04 9.76 -7.21
N GLU A 331 88.64 10.41 -6.20
CA GLU A 331 88.13 10.37 -4.82
C GLU A 331 86.70 10.92 -4.73
N GLU A 332 86.38 12.01 -5.44
CA GLU A 332 85.03 12.59 -5.44
C GLU A 332 84.01 11.62 -6.08
N ILE A 333 84.34 10.98 -7.20
CA ILE A 333 83.50 9.94 -7.83
C ILE A 333 83.35 8.71 -6.91
N GLU A 334 84.42 8.27 -6.26
CA GLU A 334 84.37 7.14 -5.32
C GLU A 334 83.55 7.46 -4.07
N SER A 335 83.54 8.72 -3.61
CA SER A 335 82.65 9.21 -2.53
C SER A 335 81.17 9.30 -2.94
N LEU A 336 80.89 9.47 -4.24
CA LEU A 336 79.53 9.57 -4.78
C LEU A 336 78.91 8.20 -5.12
N LEU A 337 79.71 7.15 -5.36
CA LEU A 337 79.20 5.80 -5.61
C LEU A 337 78.34 5.23 -4.45
N PRO A 338 78.71 5.37 -3.16
CA PRO A 338 77.86 5.00 -2.03
C PRO A 338 76.52 5.73 -2.02
N SER A 339 76.50 7.05 -2.20
CA SER A 339 75.27 7.84 -2.13
C SER A 339 74.35 7.63 -3.34
N LEU A 340 74.91 7.32 -4.52
CA LEU A 340 74.14 6.83 -5.67
C LEU A 340 73.55 5.44 -5.43
N ASN A 341 74.27 4.53 -4.77
CA ASN A 341 73.78 3.20 -4.40
C ASN A 341 72.65 3.28 -3.34
N GLU A 342 72.76 4.15 -2.35
CA GLU A 342 71.69 4.41 -1.40
C GLU A 342 70.46 5.05 -2.06
N ASN A 343 70.64 6.02 -2.97
CA ASN A 343 69.52 6.56 -3.75
C ASN A 343 68.88 5.49 -4.64
N ALA A 344 69.65 4.60 -5.27
CA ALA A 344 69.11 3.49 -6.05
C ALA A 344 68.31 2.50 -5.18
N LYS A 345 68.77 2.20 -3.96
CA LYS A 345 68.02 1.39 -2.98
C LYS A 345 66.74 2.08 -2.51
N ASN A 346 66.79 3.38 -2.24
CA ASN A 346 65.63 4.17 -1.81
C ASN A 346 64.59 4.33 -2.93
N LEU A 347 65.01 4.48 -4.18
CA LEU A 347 64.10 4.46 -5.34
C LEU A 347 63.49 3.07 -5.55
N ARG A 348 64.25 1.99 -5.28
CA ARG A 348 63.74 0.62 -5.36
C ARG A 348 62.71 0.32 -4.27
N SER A 349 62.99 0.65 -3.02
CA SER A 349 62.01 0.48 -1.93
C SER A 349 60.77 1.36 -2.09
N GLN A 350 60.91 2.57 -2.67
CA GLN A 350 59.75 3.39 -3.08
C GLN A 350 58.95 2.75 -4.22
N ALA A 351 59.60 2.06 -5.17
CA ALA A 351 58.92 1.32 -6.24
C ALA A 351 58.19 0.08 -5.69
N ASP A 352 58.82 -0.67 -4.79
CA ASP A 352 58.23 -1.84 -4.13
C ASP A 352 56.98 -1.44 -3.32
N VAL A 353 57.06 -0.37 -2.52
CA VAL A 353 55.92 0.21 -1.77
C VAL A 353 54.81 0.73 -2.70
N LEU A 354 55.16 1.29 -3.86
CA LEU A 354 54.17 1.67 -4.89
C LEU A 354 53.48 0.45 -5.50
N GLN A 355 54.21 -0.65 -5.71
CA GLN A 355 53.66 -1.89 -6.25
C GLN A 355 52.71 -2.57 -5.26
N ASP A 356 53.05 -2.60 -3.97
CA ASP A 356 52.18 -3.07 -2.88
C ASP A 356 50.92 -2.17 -2.71
N TYR A 357 51.05 -0.86 -2.94
CA TYR A 357 49.90 0.04 -2.93
C TYR A 357 48.99 -0.16 -4.16
N CYS A 358 49.56 -0.48 -5.33
CA CYS A 358 48.80 -0.82 -6.52
C CYS A 358 48.04 -2.15 -6.37
N SER A 359 48.66 -3.21 -5.85
CA SER A 359 47.97 -4.49 -5.62
C SER A 359 46.82 -4.36 -4.60
N ALA A 360 47.05 -3.65 -3.49
CA ALA A 360 46.01 -3.36 -2.49
C ALA A 360 44.83 -2.51 -3.05
N LEU A 361 45.07 -1.72 -4.10
CA LEU A 361 44.00 -1.01 -4.82
C LEU A 361 43.25 -1.91 -5.81
N GLU A 362 43.93 -2.83 -6.49
CA GLU A 362 43.29 -3.82 -7.38
C GLU A 362 42.41 -4.80 -6.59
N ASP A 363 42.88 -5.30 -5.45
CA ASP A 363 42.10 -6.13 -4.53
C ASP A 363 40.80 -5.41 -4.10
N ARG A 364 40.90 -4.15 -3.67
CA ARG A 364 39.73 -3.32 -3.31
C ARG A 364 38.78 -3.07 -4.49
N GLN A 365 39.29 -2.92 -5.72
CA GLN A 365 38.42 -2.84 -6.90
C GLN A 365 37.71 -4.18 -7.17
N SER A 366 38.38 -5.32 -6.97
CA SER A 366 37.76 -6.64 -7.14
C SER A 366 36.65 -6.89 -6.11
N GLU A 367 36.88 -6.55 -4.84
CA GLU A 367 35.90 -6.65 -3.76
C GLU A 367 34.70 -5.74 -4.03
N MET A 368 34.93 -4.47 -4.40
CA MET A 368 33.86 -3.53 -4.70
C MET A 368 33.02 -3.95 -5.91
N ARG A 369 33.63 -4.53 -6.97
CA ARG A 369 32.88 -5.13 -8.08
C ARG A 369 32.00 -6.28 -7.61
N ARG A 370 32.55 -7.21 -6.83
CA ARG A 370 31.82 -8.35 -6.24
C ARG A 370 30.65 -7.91 -5.36
N ILE A 371 30.79 -6.81 -4.61
CA ILE A 371 29.68 -6.24 -3.80
C ILE A 371 28.58 -5.68 -4.70
N VAL A 372 28.94 -4.92 -5.75
CA VAL A 372 27.97 -4.35 -6.71
C VAL A 372 27.21 -5.44 -7.47
N GLU A 373 27.91 -6.49 -7.91
CA GLU A 373 27.32 -7.60 -8.66
C GLU A 373 26.35 -8.43 -7.78
N ASN A 374 26.72 -8.72 -6.53
CA ASN A 374 25.81 -9.34 -5.57
C ASN A 374 24.57 -8.46 -5.27
N ALA A 375 24.74 -7.13 -5.17
CA ALA A 375 23.61 -6.22 -4.97
C ALA A 375 22.68 -6.18 -6.19
N PHE A 376 23.23 -6.21 -7.41
CA PHE A 376 22.47 -6.24 -8.65
C PHE A 376 21.68 -7.54 -8.81
N ASN A 377 22.32 -8.70 -8.60
CA ASN A 377 21.66 -10.01 -8.64
C ASN A 377 20.55 -10.11 -7.59
N ARG A 378 20.77 -9.60 -6.37
CA ARG A 378 19.74 -9.53 -5.32
C ARG A 378 18.57 -8.60 -5.68
N ALA A 379 18.78 -7.59 -6.53
CA ALA A 379 17.73 -6.69 -6.99
C ALA A 379 16.88 -7.27 -8.14
N GLN A 380 17.37 -8.26 -8.89
CA GLN A 380 16.58 -8.92 -9.93
C GLN A 380 15.66 -10.03 -9.39
N VAL A 381 16.02 -10.68 -8.28
CA VAL A 381 15.25 -11.80 -7.71
C VAL A 381 14.11 -11.32 -6.77
N SER A 382 13.25 -10.42 -7.26
CA SER A 382 11.87 -10.15 -6.77
C SER A 382 11.19 -9.03 -7.57
N PRO A 383 9.84 -8.99 -7.69
CA PRO A 383 8.86 -9.90 -7.10
C PRO A 383 8.06 -10.71 -8.14
N SER A 384 7.66 -11.93 -7.78
CA SER A 384 6.51 -12.59 -8.44
C SER A 384 5.20 -12.15 -7.76
N PRO A 385 4.14 -11.82 -8.51
CA PRO A 385 2.84 -11.46 -7.91
C PRO A 385 2.11 -12.70 -7.39
N LEU A 386 1.61 -12.63 -6.15
CA LEU A 386 0.67 -13.61 -5.61
C LEU A 386 -0.68 -13.49 -6.34
N ASN A 387 -0.98 -14.45 -7.21
CA ASN A 387 -2.28 -14.59 -7.86
C ASN A 387 -3.10 -15.68 -7.13
N PRO A 388 -4.33 -15.40 -6.66
CA PRO A 388 -5.12 -16.37 -5.90
C PRO A 388 -5.89 -17.37 -6.79
N SER A 389 -6.40 -18.42 -6.14
CA SER A 389 -7.38 -19.41 -6.63
C SER A 389 -6.97 -20.38 -7.75
N SER A 390 -6.69 -21.63 -7.37
CA SER A 390 -7.10 -22.83 -8.14
C SER A 390 -6.88 -24.12 -7.32
N HIS A 391 -7.93 -24.71 -6.73
CA HIS A 391 -7.94 -26.11 -6.31
C HIS A 391 -9.37 -26.66 -6.29
N ALA A 392 -9.69 -27.50 -7.28
CA ALA A 392 -10.94 -28.28 -7.35
C ALA A 392 -10.72 -29.54 -8.20
N ALA A 393 -10.38 -30.65 -7.54
CA ALA A 393 -10.38 -32.03 -8.04
C ALA A 393 -10.27 -32.94 -6.80
N THR A 394 -11.27 -33.74 -6.39
CA THR A 394 -11.81 -34.99 -6.97
C THR A 394 -10.83 -36.16 -6.97
N GLY A 395 -11.14 -37.17 -6.13
CA GLY A 395 -10.37 -38.40 -5.95
C GLY A 395 -10.09 -38.68 -4.46
N ALA A 396 -10.36 -39.83 -3.84
CA ALA A 396 -11.39 -40.88 -3.94
C ALA A 396 -10.86 -42.05 -3.08
N GLY A 397 -11.70 -42.62 -2.20
CA GLY A 397 -11.32 -43.66 -1.23
C GLY A 397 -10.71 -43.11 0.07
N ALA A 398 -10.81 -43.81 1.22
CA ALA A 398 -11.65 -44.97 1.53
C ALA A 398 -11.80 -45.14 3.07
N GLU A 399 -12.78 -45.94 3.51
CA GLU A 399 -12.97 -46.47 4.88
C GLU A 399 -13.27 -45.46 6.03
N GLY A 400 -13.74 -45.98 7.18
CA GLY A 400 -13.97 -45.19 8.41
C GLY A 400 -15.44 -44.95 8.81
N ALA A 401 -16.25 -46.00 8.97
CA ALA A 401 -17.60 -45.87 9.53
C ALA A 401 -17.59 -45.86 11.07
N VAL A 402 -17.96 -44.74 11.69
CA VAL A 402 -18.25 -44.65 13.14
C VAL A 402 -19.54 -43.87 13.35
N THR A 403 -20.62 -44.57 13.73
CA THR A 403 -21.83 -43.95 14.28
C THR A 403 -21.63 -43.67 15.76
N GLU A 404 -21.28 -42.43 16.11
CA GLU A 404 -21.28 -41.99 17.50
C GLU A 404 -22.70 -41.59 17.92
N ILE A 405 -23.26 -42.34 18.87
CA ILE A 405 -24.63 -42.14 19.36
C ILE A 405 -24.60 -41.10 20.47
N ILE A 406 -25.27 -39.96 20.25
CA ILE A 406 -25.42 -38.92 21.27
C ILE A 406 -26.46 -39.39 22.29
N ASP A 407 -26.00 -39.87 23.45
CA ASP A 407 -26.83 -40.13 24.63
C ASP A 407 -27.39 -38.81 25.18
N MET A 408 -28.70 -38.75 25.40
CA MET A 408 -29.41 -37.66 26.05
C MET A 408 -30.08 -38.13 27.35
N SER A 409 -29.26 -38.58 28.29
CA SER A 409 -29.66 -38.88 29.66
C SER A 409 -29.38 -37.66 30.59
N PRO A 410 -30.35 -37.22 31.42
CA PRO A 410 -30.22 -35.98 32.19
C PRO A 410 -29.36 -36.11 33.46
N ARG A 411 -28.74 -35.00 33.86
CA ARG A 411 -28.20 -34.71 35.19
C ARG A 411 -28.45 -33.24 35.55
#